data_AF-A0A1V1UG14-F1
#
_entry.id   AF-A0A1V1UG14-F1
#
_cell.length_a   1.000
_cell.length_b   1.000
_cell.length_c   1.000
_cell.angle_alpha   90.00
_cell.angle_beta   90.00
_cell.angle_gamma   90.00
#
_symmetry.space_group_name_H-M   'P 1'
#
loop_
_entity.id
_entity.type
_entity.pdbx_description
1 polymer ?
#
loop_
_entity_poly.entity_id
_entity_poly.type
_entity_poly.pdbx_seq_one_letter_code
_entity_poly.pdbx_strand_id
1 'polypeptide(L)' 'MQNDDPKSKIIRFPFARSGVAMSRDAPRNLGLTPMSKAVATEGRGAKGHWCADCKGIWYSYFPEVQCPVCGRRG' A
#
# COMPACT_ATOMS: atom_id res chain seq x y z
N MET A 1 55.00 -3.95 -6.61
CA MET A 1 53.84 -4.20 -7.47
C MET A 1 52.90 -5.13 -6.70
N GLN A 2 51.65 -4.68 -6.52
CA GLN A 2 50.46 -5.32 -5.95
C GLN A 2 50.51 -5.88 -4.49
N ASN A 3 49.82 -5.19 -3.57
CA ASN A 3 49.20 -5.81 -2.39
C ASN A 3 47.70 -6.01 -2.73
N ASP A 4 47.28 -7.25 -2.90
CA ASP A 4 45.89 -7.64 -3.16
C ASP A 4 45.10 -7.76 -1.85
N ASP A 5 44.38 -6.70 -1.52
CA ASP A 5 43.47 -6.63 -0.38
C ASP A 5 42.21 -7.49 -0.65
N PRO A 6 41.83 -8.45 0.22
CA PRO A 6 40.71 -9.34 -0.04
C PRO A 6 39.39 -8.56 0.11
N LYS A 7 38.91 -7.99 -1.01
CA LYS A 7 37.60 -7.36 -1.14
C LYS A 7 36.52 -8.28 -0.56
N SER A 8 36.04 -7.91 0.62
CA SER A 8 34.94 -8.57 1.30
C SER A 8 33.73 -8.68 0.37
N LYS A 9 33.32 -9.91 0.08
CA LYS A 9 32.19 -10.19 -0.82
C LYS A 9 30.91 -9.77 -0.11
N ILE A 10 30.44 -8.56 -0.39
CA ILE A 10 29.18 -8.01 0.16
C ILE A 10 28.01 -8.86 -0.35
N ILE A 11 27.48 -9.75 0.49
CA ILE A 11 26.26 -10.50 0.22
C ILE A 11 25.08 -9.58 0.57
N ARG A 12 24.36 -9.10 -0.45
CA ARG A 12 23.15 -8.29 -0.24
C ARG A 12 22.03 -9.20 0.26
N PHE A 13 21.40 -8.79 1.36
CA PHE A 13 20.21 -9.47 1.86
C PHE A 13 19.12 -9.44 0.78
N PRO A 14 18.41 -10.55 0.52
CA PRO A 14 17.29 -10.54 -0.42
C PRO A 14 16.16 -9.72 0.20
N PHE A 15 16.15 -8.42 -0.10
CA PHE A 15 14.95 -7.62 0.11
C PHE A 15 13.90 -8.18 -0.84
N ALA A 16 13.00 -9.01 -0.30
CA ALA A 16 11.77 -9.36 -0.99
C ALA A 16 11.12 -8.02 -1.36
N ARG A 17 11.20 -7.66 -2.66
CA ARG A 17 10.42 -6.56 -3.18
C ARG A 17 8.97 -6.98 -2.96
N SER A 18 8.35 -6.49 -1.90
CA SER A 18 6.91 -6.64 -1.70
C SER A 18 6.29 -6.22 -3.03
N GLY A 19 5.52 -7.12 -3.66
CA GLY A 19 5.05 -6.99 -5.05
C GLY A 19 4.22 -5.73 -5.34
N VAL A 20 3.99 -4.90 -4.32
CA VAL A 20 3.46 -3.54 -4.37
C VAL A 20 4.17 -2.67 -5.42
N ALA A 21 5.50 -2.78 -5.56
CA ALA A 21 6.25 -1.98 -6.53
C ALA A 21 6.11 -2.45 -7.99
N MET A 22 5.51 -3.62 -8.25
CA MET A 22 5.39 -4.20 -9.61
C MET A 22 3.99 -4.07 -10.21
N SER A 23 3.05 -3.40 -9.53
CA SER A 23 1.77 -3.05 -10.13
C SER A 23 2.01 -2.02 -11.25
N ARG A 24 1.94 -2.46 -12.51
CA ARG A 24 1.91 -1.57 -13.69
C ARG A 24 0.68 -0.67 -13.69
N ASP A 25 -0.36 -1.04 -12.93
CA ASP A 25 -1.57 -0.25 -12.77
C ASP A 25 -1.31 0.83 -11.72
N ALA A 26 -1.58 2.09 -12.10
CA ALA A 26 -1.58 3.18 -11.15
C ALA A 26 -2.59 2.88 -10.03
N PRO A 27 -2.22 3.11 -8.76
CA PRO A 27 -3.10 2.85 -7.63
C PRO A 27 -4.39 3.66 -7.79
N ARG A 28 -5.53 2.96 -7.80
CA ARG A 28 -6.84 3.61 -7.96
C ARG A 28 -7.26 4.27 -6.67
N ASN A 29 -7.86 5.46 -6.74
CA ASN A 29 -8.57 6.02 -5.59
C ASN A 29 -10.00 5.47 -5.59
N LEU A 30 -10.31 4.65 -4.58
CA LEU A 30 -11.63 4.04 -4.40
C LEU A 30 -12.58 4.95 -3.61
N GLY A 31 -12.07 6.04 -3.03
CA GLY A 31 -12.82 7.01 -2.27
C GLY A 31 -13.07 6.64 -0.81
N LEU A 32 -14.00 7.36 -0.19
CA LEU A 32 -14.43 7.17 1.19
C LEU A 32 -15.45 6.03 1.31
N THR A 33 -15.44 5.33 2.44
CA THR A 33 -16.52 4.41 2.78
C THR A 33 -17.86 5.14 2.96
N PRO A 34 -19.00 4.44 2.82
CA PRO A 34 -20.32 5.05 3.02
C PRO A 34 -20.48 5.75 4.37
N MET A 35 -19.96 5.14 5.45
CA MET A 35 -19.99 5.75 6.79
C MET A 35 -19.08 6.97 6.87
N SER A 36 -17.87 6.89 6.31
CA SER A 36 -16.93 8.00 6.34
C SER A 36 -17.40 9.20 5.51
N LYS A 37 -18.07 8.93 4.39
CA LYS A 37 -18.71 9.94 3.54
C LYS A 37 -19.84 10.69 4.26
N ALA A 38 -20.53 10.04 5.20
CA ALA A 38 -21.58 10.66 6.01
C ALA A 38 -21.02 11.62 7.08
N VAL A 39 -19.79 11.39 7.56
CA VAL A 39 -19.15 12.25 8.56
C VAL A 39 -18.52 13.48 7.89
N ALA A 40 -17.69 13.26 6.88
CA ALA A 40 -17.04 14.32 6.16
C ALA A 40 -16.79 13.89 4.72
N THR A 41 -17.33 14.66 3.79
CA THR A 41 -17.25 14.41 2.35
C THR A 41 -15.85 14.63 1.78
N GLU A 42 -15.03 15.45 2.45
CA GLU A 42 -13.70 15.84 1.99
C GLU A 42 -12.60 14.83 2.36
N GLY A 43 -12.86 13.89 3.28
CA GLY A 43 -11.90 12.86 3.66
C GLY A 43 -10.64 13.36 4.38
N ARG A 44 -10.61 14.63 4.79
CA ARG A 44 -9.50 15.22 5.56
C ARG A 44 -9.38 14.51 6.91
N GLY A 45 -8.26 13.81 7.14
CA GLY A 45 -7.99 13.05 8.36
C GLY A 45 -8.41 11.58 8.31
N ALA A 46 -8.95 11.09 7.19
CA ALA A 46 -9.27 9.68 7.02
C ALA A 46 -8.00 8.84 6.82
N LYS A 47 -7.99 7.62 7.36
CA LYS A 47 -6.93 6.64 7.18
C LYS A 47 -7.10 5.94 5.85
N GLY A 48 -6.01 5.81 5.10
CA GLY A 48 -5.98 5.08 3.82
C GLY A 48 -5.72 3.60 4.04
N HIS A 49 -6.49 2.76 3.36
CA HIS A 49 -6.39 1.30 3.38
C HIS A 49 -6.19 0.79 1.97
N TRP A 50 -5.28 -0.17 1.79
CA TRP A 50 -5.01 -0.78 0.49
C TRP A 50 -5.91 -1.99 0.27
N CYS A 51 -6.56 -2.05 -0.89
CA CYS A 51 -7.26 -3.25 -1.34
C CYS A 51 -6.45 -3.94 -2.44
N ALA A 52 -5.99 -5.17 -2.19
CA ALA A 52 -5.23 -5.95 -3.17
C ALA A 52 -6.05 -6.32 -4.41
N ASP A 53 -7.34 -6.63 -4.24
CA ASP A 53 -8.24 -7.00 -5.34
C ASP A 53 -8.61 -5.82 -6.23
N CYS A 54 -8.94 -4.68 -5.62
CA CYS A 54 -9.30 -3.46 -6.35
C CYS A 54 -8.07 -2.67 -6.82
N LYS A 55 -6.85 -3.07 -6.38
CA LYS A 55 -5.57 -2.39 -6.61
C LYS A 55 -5.66 -0.88 -6.35
N GLY A 56 -6.22 -0.52 -5.21
CA GLY A 56 -6.54 0.86 -4.91
C GLY A 56 -6.61 1.16 -3.43
N ILE A 57 -6.59 2.45 -3.12
CA ILE A 57 -6.68 2.99 -1.77
C ILE A 57 -8.11 3.47 -1.53
N TRP A 58 -8.72 3.02 -0.43
CA TRP A 58 -9.96 3.56 0.11
C TRP A 58 -9.69 4.23 1.46
N TYR A 59 -10.57 5.14 1.86
CA TYR A 59 -10.37 5.98 3.04
C TYR A 59 -11.49 5.79 4.06
N SER A 60 -11.13 5.70 5.33
CA SER A 60 -12.10 5.68 6.43
C SER A 60 -11.68 6.47 7.66
N TYR A 61 -12.66 7.05 8.35
CA TYR A 61 -12.47 7.67 9.65
C TYR A 61 -12.55 6.67 10.80
N PHE A 62 -13.32 5.62 10.59
CA PHE A 62 -13.58 4.56 11.55
C PHE A 62 -12.63 3.37 11.32
N PRO A 63 -12.48 2.46 12.29
CA PRO A 63 -11.74 1.21 12.08
C PRO A 63 -12.53 0.23 11.20
N GLU A 64 -12.94 0.68 10.02
CA GLU A 64 -13.52 -0.19 9.00
C GLU A 64 -12.40 -1.08 8.45
N VAL A 65 -12.75 -2.34 8.18
CA VAL A 65 -11.80 -3.34 7.65
C VAL A 65 -12.26 -3.78 6.25
N GLN A 66 -13.41 -3.31 5.78
CA GLN A 66 -14.03 -3.79 4.56
C GLN A 66 -13.90 -2.77 3.42
N CYS A 67 -13.36 -3.21 2.28
CA CYS A 67 -13.30 -2.40 1.08
C CYS A 67 -14.72 -2.06 0.58
N PRO A 68 -15.04 -0.77 0.31
CA PRO A 68 -16.38 -0.35 -0.10
C PRO A 68 -16.77 -0.83 -1.50
N VAL A 69 -15.80 -1.27 -2.32
CA VAL A 69 -16.05 -1.72 -3.70
C VAL A 69 -16.23 -3.23 -3.77
N CYS A 70 -15.35 -4.01 -3.13
CA CYS A 70 -15.35 -5.48 -3.26
C CYS A 70 -15.81 -6.22 -2.00
N GLY A 71 -16.07 -5.54 -0.89
CA GLY A 71 -16.52 -6.18 0.35
C GLY A 71 -15.48 -7.09 1.02
N ARG A 72 -14.25 -7.17 0.50
CA ARG A 72 -13.16 -7.96 1.10
C ARG A 72 -12.39 -7.15 2.12
N ARG A 73 -11.77 -7.87 3.05
CA ARG A 73 -10.88 -7.31 4.07
C ARG A 73 -9.47 -7.22 3.50
N GLY A 74 -8.90 -6.02 3.52
CA GLY A 74 -7.56 -5.71 3.01
C GLY A 74 -6.70 -5.13 4.12
#